data_AF-A0A9D7J3L9-F1
#
_entry.id   AF-A0A9D7J3L9-F1
#
_cell.length_a   1.000
_cell.length_b   1.000
_cell.length_c   1.000
_cell.angle_alpha   90.00
_cell.angle_beta   90.00
_cell.angle_gamma   90.00
#
_symmetry.space_group_name_H-M   'P 1'
#
loop_
_entity.id
_entity.type
_entity.pdbx_description
1 polymer ?
#
loop_
_entity_poly.entity_id
_entity_poly.type
_entity_poly.pdbx_seq_one_letter_code
_entity_poly.pdbx_strand_id
1 'polypeptide(L)'
;MISDELGRLYPPLRLRVVAEDLTLRMLRDSDVPAYAELVSARLFADETAPHVFAWWARDPEVRRLDSLQFLWHSRADIKPEDWALRFGVFEGDRLVGSQDISAKDFARRRVVSSGSYLRLDAQGRGLGTLMRQMALVLAFDRCCNRSAWGCGRDDRVTQCGRCS
;
A
#
# COMPACT_ATOMS: atom_id res chain seq x y z
N MET A 1 5.87 11.62 21.22
CA MET A 1 7.08 12.18 20.57
C MET A 1 8.06 11.14 20.03
N ILE A 2 7.96 9.85 20.38
CA ILE A 2 8.83 8.75 19.88
C ILE A 2 8.62 8.42 18.38
N SER A 3 7.46 8.79 17.81
CA SER A 3 7.00 8.34 16.48
C SER A 3 7.77 8.92 15.27
N ASP A 4 8.60 9.96 15.47
CA ASP A 4 9.38 10.57 14.38
C ASP A 4 10.84 10.06 14.32
N GLU A 5 11.40 9.62 15.45
CA GLU A 5 12.78 9.14 15.53
C GLU A 5 12.99 7.83 14.75
N LEU A 6 12.05 6.89 14.87
CA LEU A 6 12.09 5.65 14.10
C LEU A 6 12.01 5.89 12.59
N GLY A 7 11.23 6.90 12.16
CA GLY A 7 11.17 7.28 10.75
C GLY A 7 12.48 7.87 10.22
N ARG A 8 13.32 8.47 11.09
CA ARG A 8 14.66 8.95 10.72
C ARG A 8 15.64 7.79 10.56
N LEU A 9 15.60 6.81 11.48
CA LEU A 9 16.46 5.62 11.43
C LEU A 9 16.04 4.65 10.32
N TYR A 10 14.74 4.61 10.01
CA TYR A 10 14.15 3.74 9.00
C TYR A 10 13.25 4.55 8.05
N PRO A 11 13.84 5.19 7.01
CA PRO A 11 13.17 6.13 6.12
C PRO A 11 11.85 5.67 5.47
N PRO A 12 11.65 4.38 5.11
CA PRO A 12 10.38 3.95 4.51
C PRO A 12 9.14 4.30 5.37
N LEU A 13 9.25 4.33 6.71
CA LEU A 13 8.13 4.69 7.59
C LEU A 13 7.66 6.16 7.49
N ARG A 14 8.41 6.99 6.75
CA ARG A 14 8.03 8.37 6.44
C ARG A 14 7.24 8.50 5.14
N LEU A 15 7.09 7.43 4.36
CA LEU A 15 6.31 7.44 3.13
C LEU A 15 4.82 7.61 3.45
N ARG A 16 4.25 8.70 2.92
CA ARG A 16 2.86 9.09 3.06
C ARG A 16 2.39 9.85 1.82
N VAL A 17 1.16 9.58 1.39
CA VAL A 17 0.39 10.38 0.43
C VAL A 17 -0.95 10.71 1.07
N VAL A 18 -1.44 11.92 0.82
CA VAL A 18 -2.75 12.39 1.29
C VAL A 18 -3.52 12.89 0.08
N ALA A 19 -4.78 12.49 -0.01
CA ALA A 19 -5.71 12.96 -1.03
C ALA A 19 -7.09 13.02 -0.38
N GLU A 20 -7.68 14.23 -0.33
CA GLU A 20 -8.93 14.47 0.39
C GLU A 20 -8.82 13.97 1.85
N ASP A 21 -9.80 13.21 2.33
CA ASP A 21 -9.83 12.60 3.66
C ASP A 21 -9.08 11.27 3.75
N LEU A 22 -8.49 10.80 2.63
CA LEU A 22 -7.69 9.58 2.57
C LEU A 22 -6.20 9.86 2.81
N THR A 23 -5.64 9.12 3.76
CA THR A 23 -4.20 9.03 3.99
C THR A 23 -3.71 7.62 3.65
N LEU A 24 -2.77 7.53 2.71
CA LEU A 24 -2.00 6.33 2.42
C LEU A 24 -0.64 6.46 3.11
N ARG A 25 -0.33 5.61 4.09
CA ARG A 25 0.97 5.66 4.80
C ARG A 25 1.44 4.29 5.22
N MET A 26 2.76 4.10 5.34
CA MET A 26 3.31 2.85 5.86
C MET A 26 2.71 2.53 7.24
N LEU A 27 2.31 1.27 7.43
CA LEU A 27 1.81 0.78 8.71
C LEU A 27 2.93 0.79 9.76
N ARG A 28 2.59 1.24 10.96
CA ARG A 28 3.45 1.33 12.15
C ARG A 28 3.00 0.29 13.18
N ASP A 29 3.81 0.09 14.21
CA ASP A 29 3.45 -0.85 15.29
C ASP A 29 2.22 -0.37 16.07
N SER A 30 2.01 0.94 16.17
CA SER A 30 0.78 1.52 16.73
C SER A 30 -0.49 1.17 15.94
N ASP A 31 -0.35 0.79 14.66
CA ASP A 31 -1.49 0.43 13.82
C ASP A 31 -1.81 -1.07 13.87
N VAL A 32 -0.95 -1.88 14.51
CA VAL A 32 -1.09 -3.35 14.55
C VAL A 32 -2.46 -3.78 15.08
N PRO A 33 -3.03 -3.19 16.15
CA PRO A 33 -4.39 -3.53 16.58
C PRO A 33 -5.44 -3.26 15.49
N ALA A 34 -5.39 -2.09 14.84
CA ALA A 34 -6.33 -1.77 13.76
C ALA A 34 -6.15 -2.67 12.53
N TYR A 35 -4.91 -3.05 12.22
CA TYR A 35 -4.59 -3.97 11.14
C TYR A 35 -5.07 -5.40 11.42
N ALA A 36 -4.94 -5.87 12.66
CA ALA A 36 -5.51 -7.13 13.11
C ALA A 36 -7.04 -7.17 12.92
N GLU A 37 -7.73 -6.09 13.29
CA GLU A 37 -9.16 -5.93 13.03
C GLU A 37 -9.49 -5.87 11.54
N LEU A 38 -8.64 -5.24 10.72
CA LEU A 38 -8.83 -5.17 9.28
C LEU A 38 -8.78 -6.58 8.64
N VAL A 39 -7.77 -7.38 8.95
CA VAL A 39 -7.62 -8.74 8.36
C VAL A 39 -8.63 -9.75 8.92
N SER A 40 -9.32 -9.42 10.02
CA SER A 40 -10.45 -10.18 10.55
C SER A 40 -11.81 -9.68 10.05
N ALA A 41 -11.90 -8.47 9.49
CA ALA A 41 -13.14 -7.89 8.99
C ALA A 41 -13.60 -8.53 7.67
N ARG A 42 -14.88 -8.41 7.32
CA ARG A 42 -15.35 -8.83 6.00
C ARG A 42 -14.71 -7.97 4.91
N LEU A 43 -13.90 -8.58 4.03
CA LEU A 43 -13.20 -7.89 2.93
C LEU A 43 -13.81 -8.20 1.56
N PHE A 44 -14.38 -9.39 1.37
CA PHE A 44 -14.90 -9.83 0.07
C PHE A 44 -16.41 -10.13 0.18
N ALA A 45 -17.17 -9.68 -0.82
CA ALA A 45 -18.58 -10.05 -0.93
C ALA A 45 -18.74 -11.51 -1.34
N ASP A 46 -17.92 -11.93 -2.31
CA ASP A 46 -17.73 -13.29 -2.79
C ASP A 46 -16.30 -13.73 -2.47
N GLU A 47 -16.15 -14.65 -1.51
CA GLU A 47 -14.86 -15.16 -1.04
C GLU A 47 -14.25 -16.21 -2.00
N THR A 48 -14.96 -16.60 -3.06
CA THR A 48 -14.49 -17.56 -4.07
C THR A 48 -13.97 -16.89 -5.34
N ALA A 49 -14.12 -15.56 -5.44
CA ALA A 49 -13.74 -14.83 -6.64
C ALA A 49 -12.22 -14.90 -6.91
N PRO A 50 -11.77 -14.89 -8.18
CA PRO A 50 -10.34 -15.08 -8.54
C PRO A 50 -9.37 -14.02 -7.99
N HIS A 51 -9.89 -12.88 -7.51
CA HIS A 51 -9.09 -11.79 -6.95
C HIS A 51 -8.94 -11.88 -5.43
N VAL A 52 -9.58 -12.86 -4.78
CA VAL A 52 -9.42 -13.14 -3.35
C VAL A 52 -8.01 -13.68 -3.13
N PHE A 53 -7.31 -13.11 -2.16
CA PHE A 53 -5.94 -13.55 -1.87
C PHE A 53 -5.95 -14.94 -1.26
N ALA A 54 -4.98 -15.77 -1.65
CA ALA A 54 -4.84 -17.13 -1.11
C ALA A 54 -4.72 -17.18 0.42
N TRP A 55 -4.15 -16.14 1.04
CA TRP A 55 -4.06 -16.03 2.50
C TRP A 55 -5.43 -15.85 3.18
N TRP A 56 -6.47 -15.41 2.45
CA TRP A 56 -7.81 -15.22 3.01
C TRP A 56 -8.45 -16.52 3.48
N ALA A 57 -8.19 -17.62 2.76
CA ALA A 57 -8.77 -18.95 3.02
C ALA A 57 -8.25 -19.61 4.31
N ARG A 58 -7.27 -19.01 4.98
CA ARG A 58 -6.74 -19.47 6.27
C ARG A 58 -7.77 -19.23 7.36
N ASP A 59 -7.76 -20.09 8.37
CA ASP A 59 -8.53 -19.90 9.60
C ASP A 59 -8.33 -18.48 10.15
N PRO A 60 -9.37 -17.76 10.61
CA PRO A 60 -9.25 -16.36 11.03
C PRO A 60 -8.20 -16.08 12.11
N GLU A 61 -8.02 -16.97 13.08
CA GLU A 61 -7.03 -16.80 14.15
C GLU A 61 -5.61 -16.95 13.61
N VAL A 62 -5.41 -17.99 12.78
CA VAL A 62 -4.13 -18.24 12.10
C VAL A 62 -3.80 -17.10 11.13
N ARG A 63 -4.77 -16.68 10.33
CA ARG A 63 -4.66 -15.59 9.35
C ARG A 63 -4.22 -14.28 10.01
N ARG A 64 -4.75 -13.97 11.19
CA ARG A 64 -4.39 -12.77 11.93
C ARG A 64 -2.91 -12.79 12.31
N LEU A 65 -2.45 -13.87 12.96
CA LEU A 65 -1.06 -14.02 13.35
C LEU A 65 -0.12 -14.00 12.13
N ASP A 66 -0.45 -14.78 11.09
CA ASP A 66 0.30 -14.85 9.83
C ASP A 66 0.43 -13.45 9.20
N SER A 67 -0.65 -12.64 9.22
CA SER A 67 -0.65 -11.27 8.68
C SER A 67 0.25 -10.31 9.45
N LEU A 68 0.31 -10.43 10.78
CA LEU A 68 1.20 -9.61 11.61
C LEU A 68 2.67 -9.95 11.37
N GLN A 69 2.99 -11.25 11.35
CA GLN A 69 4.33 -11.73 11.04
C GLN A 69 4.77 -11.30 9.64
N PHE A 70 3.89 -11.41 8.66
CA PHE A 70 4.12 -10.95 7.30
C PHE A 70 4.37 -9.45 7.20
N LEU A 71 3.64 -8.63 7.97
CA LEU A 71 3.85 -7.19 8.02
C LEU A 71 5.26 -6.85 8.57
N TRP A 72 5.69 -7.50 9.64
CA TRP A 72 7.03 -7.29 10.20
C TRP A 72 8.14 -7.79 9.29
N HIS A 73 7.98 -8.99 8.73
CA HIS A 73 8.95 -9.56 7.78
C HIS A 73 9.11 -8.67 6.55
N SER A 74 8.00 -8.18 5.99
CA SER A 74 8.03 -7.23 4.86
C SER A 74 8.81 -5.97 5.17
N ARG A 75 8.78 -5.46 6.42
CA ARG A 75 9.59 -4.31 6.81
C ARG A 75 11.06 -4.68 6.95
N ALA A 76 11.37 -5.81 7.59
CA ALA A 76 12.75 -6.24 7.80
C ALA A 76 13.50 -6.50 6.48
N ASP A 77 12.78 -6.95 5.45
CA ASP A 77 13.38 -7.43 4.20
C ASP A 77 13.56 -6.36 3.11
N ILE A 78 13.16 -5.11 3.35
CA ILE A 78 13.29 -4.05 2.34
C ILE A 78 14.76 -3.84 1.95
N LYS A 79 15.07 -4.13 0.68
CA LYS A 79 16.37 -3.90 0.04
C LYS A 79 16.15 -3.25 -1.33
N PRO A 80 17.12 -2.49 -1.86
CA PRO A 80 16.96 -1.84 -3.17
C PRO A 80 16.61 -2.81 -4.31
N GLU A 81 17.08 -4.06 -4.24
CA GLU A 81 16.91 -5.10 -5.26
C GLU A 81 15.57 -5.85 -5.12
N ASP A 82 15.02 -5.93 -3.91
CA ASP A 82 13.75 -6.61 -3.62
C ASP A 82 13.09 -5.94 -2.42
N TRP A 83 11.95 -5.30 -2.64
CA TRP A 83 11.23 -4.58 -1.59
C TRP A 83 9.72 -4.73 -1.71
N ALA A 84 9.05 -4.73 -0.57
CA ALA A 84 7.60 -4.66 -0.45
C ALA A 84 7.21 -3.61 0.59
N LEU A 85 6.57 -2.54 0.14
CA LEU A 85 6.05 -1.45 0.97
C LEU A 85 4.58 -1.71 1.26
N ARG A 86 4.21 -1.69 2.55
CA ARG A 86 2.87 -2.00 3.06
C ARG A 86 2.21 -0.76 3.62
N PHE A 87 1.21 -0.25 2.92
CA PHE A 87 0.52 0.96 3.34
C PHE A 87 -0.87 0.64 3.87
N GLY A 88 -1.20 1.26 5.00
CA GLY A 88 -2.57 1.37 5.45
C GLY A 88 -3.27 2.49 4.70
N VAL A 89 -4.54 2.25 4.35
CA VAL A 89 -5.46 3.24 3.78
C VAL A 89 -6.34 3.73 4.92
N PHE A 90 -6.17 4.99 5.31
CA PHE A 90 -6.86 5.61 6.44
C PHE A 90 -7.85 6.64 5.92
N GLU A 91 -9.11 6.56 6.38
CA GLU A 91 -10.12 7.61 6.24
C GLU A 91 -10.26 8.30 7.59
N GLY A 92 -9.73 9.52 7.71
CA GLY A 92 -9.45 10.11 9.03
C GLY A 92 -8.49 9.20 9.84
N ASP A 93 -8.90 8.80 11.04
CA ASP A 93 -8.14 7.89 11.89
C ASP A 93 -8.49 6.40 11.69
N ARG A 94 -9.51 6.11 10.87
CA ARG A 94 -9.99 4.75 10.66
C ARG A 94 -9.19 4.05 9.56
N LEU A 95 -8.57 2.92 9.90
CA LEU A 95 -7.98 2.03 8.90
C LEU A 95 -9.09 1.31 8.11
N VAL A 96 -9.26 1.71 6.84
CA VAL A 96 -10.30 1.18 5.94
C VAL A 96 -9.78 0.16 4.94
N GLY A 97 -8.46 0.00 4.82
CA GLY A 97 -7.87 -1.04 3.98
C GLY A 97 -6.36 -1.03 3.93
N SER A 98 -5.81 -1.80 2.98
CA SER A 98 -4.38 -1.89 2.70
C SER A 98 -4.13 -1.73 1.21
N GLN A 99 -3.02 -1.08 0.90
CA GLN A 99 -2.52 -0.92 -0.45
C GLN A 99 -1.01 -1.13 -0.41
N ASP A 100 -0.54 -2.15 -1.10
CA ASP A 100 0.85 -2.57 -1.09
C ASP A 100 1.47 -2.29 -2.46
N ILE A 101 2.77 -2.02 -2.46
CA ILE A 101 3.58 -1.87 -3.67
C ILE A 101 4.85 -2.68 -3.46
N SER A 102 5.22 -3.51 -4.42
CA SER A 102 6.45 -4.30 -4.37
C SER A 102 7.16 -4.26 -5.71
N ALA A 103 8.48 -4.40 -5.68
CA ALA A 103 9.27 -4.51 -6.90
C ALA A 103 10.52 -5.36 -6.69
N LYS A 104 10.94 -6.02 -7.76
CA LYS A 104 12.22 -6.71 -7.88
C LYS A 104 13.03 -6.09 -9.01
N ASP A 105 14.31 -5.87 -8.76
CA ASP A 105 15.26 -5.19 -9.66
C ASP A 105 14.68 -3.88 -10.22
N PHE A 106 14.01 -3.07 -9.38
CA PHE A 106 13.23 -1.92 -9.84
C PHE A 106 14.08 -0.93 -10.65
N ALA A 107 15.33 -0.71 -10.26
CA ALA A 107 16.28 0.16 -10.98
C ALA A 107 16.42 -0.21 -12.47
N ARG A 108 16.35 -1.51 -12.79
CA ARG A 108 16.44 -2.06 -14.15
C ARG A 108 15.08 -2.23 -14.80
N ARG A 109 14.10 -2.82 -14.09
CA ARG A 109 12.82 -3.22 -14.68
C ARG A 109 11.83 -2.08 -14.78
N ARG A 110 11.85 -1.14 -13.82
CA ARG A 110 10.83 -0.07 -13.67
C ARG A 110 9.40 -0.60 -13.63
N VAL A 111 9.23 -1.83 -13.14
CA VAL A 111 7.93 -2.49 -12.96
C VAL A 111 7.66 -2.66 -11.48
N VAL A 112 6.46 -2.29 -11.07
CA VAL A 112 5.93 -2.55 -9.74
C VAL A 112 4.75 -3.52 -9.83
N SER A 113 4.58 -4.33 -8.80
CA SER A 113 3.33 -5.04 -8.53
C SER A 113 2.60 -4.34 -7.40
N SER A 114 1.28 -4.44 -7.39
CA SER A 114 0.47 -3.89 -6.31
C SER A 114 -0.56 -4.92 -5.85
N GLY A 115 -0.85 -4.89 -4.55
CA GLY A 115 -1.93 -5.64 -3.93
C GLY A 115 -2.80 -4.67 -3.15
N SER A 116 -4.11 -4.84 -3.17
CA SER A 116 -5.01 -3.87 -2.52
C SER A 116 -6.30 -4.51 -2.06
N TYR A 117 -6.77 -4.14 -0.87
CA TYR A 117 -8.08 -4.53 -0.36
C TYR A 117 -8.64 -3.45 0.57
N LEU A 118 -9.96 -3.36 0.61
CA LEU A 118 -10.70 -2.48 1.51
C LEU A 118 -11.68 -3.32 2.32
N ARG A 119 -12.02 -2.87 3.53
CA ARG A 119 -13.18 -3.39 4.26
C ARG A 119 -14.41 -3.29 3.37
N LEU A 120 -15.30 -4.28 3.46
CA LEU A 120 -16.46 -4.36 2.58
C LEU A 120 -17.37 -3.12 2.72
N ASP A 121 -17.49 -2.57 3.92
CA ASP A 121 -18.26 -1.36 4.21
C ASP A 121 -17.60 -0.05 3.73
N ALA A 122 -16.37 -0.12 3.23
CA ALA A 122 -15.66 0.98 2.58
C ALA A 122 -15.65 0.87 1.04
N GLN A 123 -16.18 -0.23 0.48
CA GLN A 123 -16.23 -0.46 -0.97
C GLN A 123 -17.41 0.27 -1.62
N GLY A 124 -17.36 0.44 -2.95
CA GLY A 124 -18.40 1.14 -3.72
C GLY A 124 -18.41 2.67 -3.56
N ARG A 125 -17.50 3.23 -2.76
CA ARG A 125 -17.41 4.67 -2.45
C ARG A 125 -16.33 5.43 -3.25
N GLY A 126 -15.72 4.79 -4.25
CA GLY A 126 -14.61 5.36 -5.03
C GLY A 126 -13.22 5.31 -4.35
N LEU A 127 -13.15 4.95 -3.05
CA LEU A 127 -11.89 4.87 -2.29
C LEU A 127 -10.85 3.94 -2.92
N GLY A 128 -11.29 2.85 -3.54
CA GLY A 128 -10.40 1.88 -4.19
C GLY A 128 -9.66 2.44 -5.41
N THR A 129 -10.32 3.33 -6.16
CA THR A 129 -9.72 4.04 -7.28
C THR A 129 -8.71 5.06 -6.75
N LEU A 130 -9.11 5.85 -5.75
CA LEU A 130 -8.27 6.89 -5.17
C LEU A 130 -6.99 6.30 -4.53
N MET A 131 -7.10 5.22 -3.74
CA MET A 131 -5.92 4.58 -3.11
C MET A 131 -4.91 4.06 -4.15
N ARG A 132 -5.39 3.56 -5.30
CA ARG A 132 -4.52 3.07 -6.38
C ARG A 132 -3.84 4.22 -7.11
N GLN A 133 -4.54 5.33 -7.33
CA GLN A 133 -3.93 6.55 -7.87
C GLN A 133 -2.83 7.08 -6.94
N MET A 134 -3.10 7.14 -5.62
CA MET A 134 -2.11 7.52 -4.61
C MET A 134 -0.89 6.60 -4.61
N ALA A 135 -1.09 5.29 -4.77
CA ALA A 135 -0.01 4.30 -4.88
C ALA A 135 0.85 4.52 -6.13
N LEU A 136 0.23 4.81 -7.28
CA LEU A 136 0.95 5.09 -8.53
C LEU A 136 1.77 6.38 -8.44
N VAL A 137 1.23 7.43 -7.81
CA VAL A 137 2.00 8.65 -7.52
C VAL A 137 3.20 8.30 -6.64
N LEU A 138 3.03 7.51 -5.58
CA LEU A 138 4.14 7.06 -4.75
C LEU A 138 5.21 6.27 -5.54
N ALA A 139 4.78 5.36 -6.41
CA ALA A 139 5.67 4.50 -7.18
C ALA A 139 6.46 5.25 -8.28
N PHE A 140 5.85 6.25 -8.93
CA PHE A 140 6.45 6.90 -10.09
C PHE A 140 6.87 8.35 -9.83
N ASP A 141 6.13 9.14 -9.05
CA ASP A 141 6.49 10.53 -8.77
C ASP A 141 7.72 10.61 -7.83
N ARG A 142 7.75 9.78 -6.79
CA ARG A 142 8.88 9.78 -5.82
C ARG A 142 10.12 9.05 -6.35
N CYS A 143 9.96 8.05 -7.23
CA CYS A 143 11.10 7.33 -7.82
C CYS A 143 11.66 8.00 -9.09
N CYS A 144 10.89 8.83 -9.80
CA CYS A 144 11.36 9.54 -10.99
C CYS A 144 11.96 10.92 -10.69
N ASN A 145 11.82 11.46 -9.47
CA ASN A 145 12.34 12.79 -9.09
C ASN A 145 13.89 12.87 -8.94
N ARG A 146 14.65 12.08 -9.72
CA ARG A 146 16.07 12.36 -10.04
C ARG A 146 16.29 12.72 -11.51
N SER A 147 15.23 12.86 -12.28
CA SER A 147 15.26 13.43 -13.62
C SER A 147 14.02 14.30 -13.74
N ALA A 148 14.25 15.60 -13.96
CA ALA A 148 13.31 16.71 -13.95
C ALA A 148 12.01 16.50 -14.76
N TRP A 149 11.14 17.52 -14.68
CA TRP A 149 9.82 17.75 -15.34
C TRP A 149 8.68 17.62 -14.33
N GLY A 150 7.87 18.65 -14.03
CA GLY A 150 7.40 19.77 -14.84
C GLY A 150 5.88 19.66 -14.90
N CYS A 151 5.19 20.28 -13.93
CA CYS A 151 3.76 20.13 -13.69
C CYS A 151 2.93 20.62 -14.91
N GLY A 152 2.10 19.73 -15.47
CA GLY A 152 1.08 20.06 -16.46
C GLY A 152 -0.19 19.29 -16.12
N ARG A 153 -1.23 20.03 -15.75
CA ARG A 153 -2.56 19.52 -15.37
C ARG A 153 -3.33 19.24 -16.67
N ASP A 154 -3.46 17.97 -17.07
CA ASP A 154 -4.46 17.54 -18.04
C ASP A 154 -4.88 16.08 -17.80
N ASP A 155 -6.18 15.89 -17.62
CA ASP A 155 -6.82 14.63 -17.29
C ASP A 155 -6.94 13.75 -18.55
N ARG A 156 -5.97 12.85 -18.75
CA ARG A 156 -6.11 11.67 -19.61
C ARG A 156 -5.01 10.65 -19.32
N VAL A 157 -5.35 9.58 -18.60
CA VAL A 157 -4.50 8.39 -18.46
C VAL A 157 -4.61 7.60 -19.77
N THR A 158 -3.70 7.90 -20.70
CA THR A 158 -3.44 7.04 -21.86
C THR A 158 -1.93 6.73 -21.90
N GLN A 159 -1.64 5.46 -21.66
CA GLN A 159 -0.47 4.68 -22.08
C GLN A 159 0.60 5.44 -22.92
N CYS A 160 1.83 5.51 -22.41
CA CYS A 160 3.02 5.82 -23.19
C CYS A 160 4.09 4.78 -22.78
N GLY A 161 4.52 3.85 -23.64
CA GLY A 161 5.18 4.13 -24.91
C GLY A 161 6.68 4.00 -24.65
N ARG A 162 7.31 2.91 -25.12
CA ARG A 162 8.76 2.69 -25.00
C ARG A 162 9.51 3.91 -25.49
N CYS A 163 10.53 4.35 -24.76
CA CYS A 163 11.61 5.15 -25.32
C CYS A 163 12.88 4.31 -25.27
N SER A 164 13.46 4.15 -26.45
CA SER A 164 14.78 3.59 -26.80
C SER A 164 15.92 4.15 -25.97
#